data_AF-A0A381T0P7-F1
#
_entry.id   AF-A0A381T0P7-F1
#
_cell.length_a   1.000
_cell.length_b   1.000
_cell.length_c   1.000
_cell.angle_alpha   90.00
_cell.angle_beta   90.00
_cell.angle_gamma   90.00
#
_symmetry.space_group_name_H-M   'P 1'
#
loop_
_entity.id
_entity.type
_entity.pdbx_description
1 polymer ?
#
loop_
_entity_poly.entity_id
_entity_poly.type
_entity_poly.pdbx_seq_one_letter_code
_entity_poly.pdbx_strand_id
1 'polypeptide(L)' 'MALIQISNQSTKSLSKKSTIRFTQSICPDCNMILDAEVFERDNQVFMSKICPTHGECEELYFGSYDMYKKFSTYWVDGKG' A
#
# COMPACT_ATOMS: atom_id res chain seq x y z
N MET A 1 -22.94 -37.96 -4.97
CA MET A 1 -22.60 -36.59 -5.44
C MET A 1 -21.71 -35.97 -4.37
N ALA A 2 -20.38 -36.12 -4.51
CA ALA A 2 -19.43 -35.61 -3.53
C ALA A 2 -19.00 -34.19 -3.91
N LEU A 3 -19.24 -33.24 -3.01
CA LEU A 3 -18.86 -31.84 -3.16
C LEU A 3 -17.34 -31.70 -2.99
N ILE A 4 -16.71 -31.03 -3.96
CA ILE A 4 -15.28 -30.81 -4.06
C ILE A 4 -14.88 -29.80 -2.98
N GLN A 5 -14.05 -30.21 -2.01
CA GLN A 5 -13.43 -29.29 -1.05
C GLN A 5 -12.17 -28.71 -1.68
N ILE A 6 -12.28 -27.49 -2.23
CA ILE A 6 -11.12 -26.72 -2.67
C ILE A 6 -10.54 -26.03 -1.43
N SER A 7 -9.60 -26.68 -0.75
CA SER A 7 -8.79 -26.04 0.29
C SER A 7 -7.80 -25.09 -0.38
N ASN A 8 -8.18 -23.82 -0.53
CA ASN A 8 -7.29 -22.77 -1.02
C ASN A 8 -6.25 -22.44 0.06
N GLN A 9 -5.21 -23.26 0.16
CA GLN A 9 -4.03 -22.96 0.96
C GLN A 9 -3.17 -21.97 0.16
N SER A 10 -3.60 -20.71 0.13
CA SER A 10 -2.78 -19.61 -0.36
C SER A 10 -1.60 -19.45 0.62
N THR A 11 -0.49 -20.10 0.30
CA THR A 11 0.79 -19.89 0.97
C THR A 11 1.11 -18.39 0.93
N LYS A 12 0.87 -17.67 2.04
CA LYS A 12 1.37 -16.30 2.21
C LYS A 12 2.90 -16.39 2.22
N SER A 13 3.53 -16.31 1.06
CA SER A 13 4.95 -16.01 0.97
C SER A 13 5.16 -14.69 1.70
N LEU A 14 6.04 -14.65 2.70
CA LEU A 14 6.51 -13.39 3.28
C LEU A 14 7.32 -12.66 2.20
N SER A 15 6.61 -11.96 1.34
CA SER A 15 7.13 -11.03 0.34
C SER A 15 7.92 -9.94 1.06
N LYS A 16 9.18 -9.78 0.68
CA LYS A 16 10.11 -8.82 1.29
C LYS A 16 9.56 -7.39 1.15
N LYS A 17 9.28 -6.74 2.28
CA LYS A 17 8.86 -5.32 2.34
C LYS A 17 10.10 -4.43 2.24
N SER A 18 10.11 -3.49 1.29
CA SER A 18 11.15 -2.48 1.15
C SER A 18 10.56 -1.08 1.26
N THR A 19 10.85 -0.37 2.35
CA THR A 19 10.33 0.99 2.56
C THR A 19 10.94 1.96 1.55
N ILE A 20 10.09 2.71 0.85
CA ILE A 20 10.48 3.71 -0.15
C ILE A 20 10.56 5.10 0.49
N ARG A 21 9.47 5.53 1.13
CA ARG A 21 9.36 6.84 1.78
C ARG A 21 8.24 6.89 2.80
N PHE A 22 8.30 7.87 3.67
CA PHE A 22 7.17 8.28 4.52
C PHE A 22 6.49 9.51 3.90
N THR A 23 5.17 9.56 3.99
CA THR A 23 4.36 10.66 3.50
C THR A 23 3.15 10.85 4.42
N GLN A 24 2.39 11.91 4.20
CA GLN A 24 1.12 12.11 4.90
C GLN A 24 -0.02 11.72 3.97
N SER A 25 -0.98 10.97 4.50
CA SER A 25 -2.19 10.56 3.80
C SER A 25 -3.40 10.88 4.64
N ILE A 26 -4.57 10.88 4.00
CA ILE A 26 -5.84 11.17 4.65
C ILE A 26 -6.54 9.83 4.94
N CYS A 27 -7.15 9.71 6.12
CA CYS A 27 -8.04 8.59 6.44
C CYS A 27 -9.33 8.71 5.59
N PRO A 28 -9.75 7.65 4.88
CA PRO A 28 -10.95 7.70 4.04
C PRO A 28 -12.25 7.92 4.84
N ASP A 29 -12.27 7.57 6.13
CA ASP A 29 -13.47 7.65 6.96
C ASP A 29 -13.60 8.96 7.74
N CYS A 30 -12.53 9.43 8.42
CA CYS A 30 -12.57 10.67 9.21
C CYS A 30 -11.84 11.87 8.60
N ASN A 31 -11.20 11.71 7.44
CA ASN A 31 -10.40 12.76 6.80
C ASN A 31 -9.25 13.32 7.66
N MET A 32 -8.82 12.60 8.70
CA MET A 32 -7.66 12.97 9.50
C MET A 32 -6.38 12.77 8.69
N ILE A 33 -5.43 13.69 8.83
CA ILE A 33 -4.08 13.56 8.27
C ILE A 33 -3.31 12.57 9.16
N LEU A 34 -2.79 11.51 8.54
CA LEU A 34 -2.06 10.42 9.18
C LEU A 34 -0.70 10.25 8.54
N ASP A 35 0.27 9.82 9.33
CA ASP A 35 1.54 9.34 8.79
C ASP A 35 1.32 8.03 8.05
N ALA A 36 1.84 7.96 6.83
CA ALA A 36 1.73 6.84 5.93
C ALA A 36 3.12 6.39 5.45
N GLU A 37 3.33 5.09 5.42
CA GLU A 37 4.53 4.47 4.89
C GLU A 37 4.25 3.94 3.49
N VAL A 38 5.03 4.38 2.50
CA VAL A 38 5.01 3.86 1.14
C VAL A 38 6.14 2.84 0.98
N PHE A 39 5.81 1.62 0.57
CA PHE A 39 6.76 0.52 0.48
C PHE A 39 6.52 -0.34 -0.76
N GLU A 40 7.56 -0.99 -1.23
CA GLU A 40 7.53 -1.97 -2.30
C GLU A 40 7.33 -3.39 -1.74
N ARG A 41 6.50 -4.17 -2.42
CA ARG A 41 6.27 -5.59 -2.17
C ARG A 41 5.90 -6.27 -3.49
N ASP A 42 6.64 -7.29 -3.89
CA ASP A 42 6.41 -8.07 -5.12
C ASP A 42 6.30 -7.20 -6.39
N ASN A 43 7.22 -6.25 -6.58
CA ASN A 43 7.22 -5.29 -7.70
C ASN A 43 5.99 -4.35 -7.75
N GLN A 44 5.19 -4.30 -6.69
CA GLN A 44 4.07 -3.39 -6.52
C GLN A 44 4.37 -2.43 -5.35
N VAL A 45 3.76 -1.25 -5.38
CA VAL A 45 3.91 -0.24 -4.34
C VAL A 45 2.63 -0.16 -3.54
N PHE A 46 2.76 -0.33 -2.23
CA PHE A 46 1.67 -0.22 -1.28
C PHE A 46 1.90 0.98 -0.36
N MET A 47 0.81 1.45 0.23
CA MET A 47 0.82 2.47 1.25
C MET A 47 0.06 1.96 2.47
N SER A 48 0.70 1.99 3.64
CA SER A 48 0.08 1.65 4.92
C SER A 48 -0.01 2.87 5.82
N LYS A 49 -1.17 3.07 6.43
CA LYS A 49 -1.45 4.12 7.41
C LYS A 49 -2.27 3.54 8.56
N ILE A 50 -2.13 4.09 9.75
CA ILE A 50 -2.89 3.63 10.93
C ILE A 50 -3.70 4.79 11.47
N CYS A 51 -5.01 4.67 11.38
CA CYS A 51 -5.96 5.60 11.98
C CYS A 51 -6.25 5.16 13.43
N PRO A 52 -6.16 6.05 14.42
CA PRO A 52 -6.47 5.69 15.81
C PRO A 52 -7.93 5.29 16.02
N THR A 53 -8.85 5.70 15.14
CA THR A 53 -10.28 5.38 15.24
C THR A 53 -10.73 4.25 14.33
N HIS A 54 -10.12 4.11 13.15
CA HIS A 54 -10.55 3.16 12.11
C HIS A 54 -9.57 1.99 11.89
N GLY A 55 -8.40 2.01 12.53
CA GLY A 55 -7.41 0.94 12.44
C GLY A 55 -6.44 1.08 11.28
N GLU A 56 -5.84 -0.03 10.87
CA GLU A 56 -4.88 -0.08 9.77
C GLU A 56 -5.58 -0.01 8.40
N CYS A 57 -5.02 0.80 7.50
CA CYS A 57 -5.42 0.85 6.11
C CYS A 57 -4.18 0.58 5.26
N GLU A 58 -4.16 -0.56 4.58
CA GLU A 58 -3.16 -0.90 3.57
C GLU A 58 -3.83 -0.94 2.20
N GLU A 59 -3.33 -0.13 1.28
CA GLU A 59 -3.90 -0.02 -0.06
C GLU A 59 -2.80 -0.10 -1.13
N LEU A 60 -3.17 -0.62 -2.30
CA LEU A 60 -2.31 -0.60 -3.47
C LEU A 60 -2.19 0.83 -3.99
N TYR A 61 -0.98 1.38 -3.91
CA TYR A 61 -0.70 2.74 -4.35
C TYR A 61 -0.26 2.77 -5.82
N PHE A 62 0.54 1.78 -6.25
CA PHE A 62 1.00 1.66 -7.63
C PHE A 62 1.20 0.19 -8.03
N GLY A 63 0.65 -0.23 -9.17
CA GLY A 63 0.74 -1.63 -9.63
C GLY A 63 2.11 -2.06 -10.17
N SER A 64 3.08 -1.15 -10.28
CA SER A 64 4.44 -1.45 -10.75
C SER A 64 5.46 -0.50 -10.12
N TYR A 65 6.47 -1.05 -9.47
CA TYR A 65 7.56 -0.28 -8.87
C TYR A 65 8.37 0.47 -9.91
N ASP A 66 8.66 -0.14 -11.07
CA ASP A 66 9.38 0.52 -12.16
C ASP A 66 8.65 1.78 -12.66
N MET A 67 7.33 1.70 -12.79
CA MET A 67 6.52 2.83 -13.20
C MET A 67 6.46 3.89 -12.10
N TYR A 68 6.27 3.49 -10.84
CA TYR A 68 6.33 4.40 -9.71
C TYR A 68 7.65 5.18 -9.67
N LYS A 69 8.78 4.48 -9.86
CA LYS A 69 10.12 5.11 -9.90
C LYS A 69 10.22 6.13 -11.03
N LYS A 70 9.72 5.82 -12.23
CA LYS A 70 9.67 6.78 -13.35
C LYS A 70 8.81 7.99 -13.04
N PHE A 71 7.63 7.82 -12.43
CA PHE A 71 6.75 8.94 -12.10
C PHE A 71 7.26 9.79 -10.94
N SER A 72 8.00 9.18 -10.00
CA SER A 72 8.55 9.87 -8.85
C SER A 72 9.53 10.99 -9.23
N THR A 73 10.17 10.94 -10.41
CA THR A 73 11.07 12.01 -10.88
C THR A 73 10.32 13.27 -11.34
N TYR A 74 9.04 13.16 -11.66
CA TYR A 74 8.18 14.30 -12.02
C TYR A 74 7.44 14.86 -10.82
N TRP A 75 7.67 14.33 -9.62
CA TRP A 75 7.04 14.82 -8.41
C TRP A 75 7.61 16.20 -8.05
N VAL A 76 6.76 17.21 -8.09
CA VAL A 76 7.08 18.59 -7.75
C VAL A 76 5.99 19.10 -6.82
N ASP A 77 6.37 19.67 -5.69
CA ASP A 77 5.43 20.31 -4.78
C ASP A 77 4.77 21.51 -5.47
N GLY A 78 3.44 21.50 -5.51
CA GLY A 78 2.66 22.63 -5.98
C GLY A 78 2.88 23.84 -5.08
N LYS A 79 2.99 25.04 -5.68
CA LYS A 79 2.89 26.30 -4.94
C LYS A 79 1.41 26.53 -4.64
N GLY A 80 0.92 25.98 -3.53
CA GLY A 80 -0.43 26.25 -3.03
C GLY A 80 -0.71 27.74 -2.89
#